data_AF-M1CEX9-F1
#
_entry.id   AF-M1CEX9-F1
#
_cell.length_a   1.000
_cell.length_b   1.000
_cell.length_c   1.000
_cell.angle_alpha   90.00
_cell.angle_beta   90.00
_cell.angle_gamma   90.00
#
_symmetry.space_group_name_H-M   'P 1'
#
loop_
_entity.id
_entity.type
_entity.pdbx_description
1 polymer ?
#
loop_
_entity_poly.entity_id
_entity_poly.type
_entity_poly.pdbx_seq_one_letter_code
_entity_poly.pdbx_strand_id
1 'polypeptide(L)'
;MVSASANKLSKLKENAGEYACLIMEKLDPEDVGYIELWQLETLLLQRDHYMSYSRPLSTTTSVDWSPNIGTSNANNMVKKASRALKCLVLDNWHRGSIILLWLLSMIGLFTCKFMQYRQMEAFQVMGYCLATAKGAAETLKFNMALILLPVCRNMLTRLRSTRARILIPFDDNINFHKIIAHAIAVGIIFHATDHLACDFPHLVNSSPEKFALVASDFDKLKPSYISLLTGVEGITGISMVILMTIAFILATPHFRRSVHNLPPPLNRLTGFNAFWYSHDHLLAFVYILLLLHGTFLFFVYKWYQKTTWMYISIPLILYIAERTLRTWRSEDYAVKIFKGQIEMHNYLTSVYEEGDARSTLITMLQALNHAKHGVDILSGTRVRTHFARPKWTEVFKRIALKHPYSTVDMVDDTAMEPTSISSIGRSTLGFATDCASEFGDLSPDRTRVGEQTKTFPE
;
A
#
# COMPACT_ATOMS: atom_id res chain seq x y z
N MET A 1 4.00 -3.62 16.74
CA MET A 1 4.35 -4.22 15.44
C MET A 1 5.73 -3.75 15.01
N VAL A 2 6.74 -4.61 15.16
CA VAL A 2 8.06 -4.39 14.54
C VAL A 2 7.93 -4.89 13.11
N SER A 3 7.87 -3.97 12.15
CA SER A 3 7.81 -4.27 10.71
C SER A 3 9.01 -5.12 10.26
N ALA A 4 8.83 -5.96 9.25
CA ALA A 4 9.90 -6.70 8.56
C ALA A 4 11.08 -5.81 8.10
N SER A 5 10.90 -4.49 8.06
CA SER A 5 11.96 -3.49 7.84
C SER A 5 12.96 -3.35 9.01
N ALA A 6 12.75 -4.02 10.14
CA ALA A 6 13.71 -4.06 11.25
C ALA A 6 14.78 -5.15 11.09
N ASN A 7 14.64 -6.05 10.10
CA ASN A 7 15.65 -7.04 9.81
C ASN A 7 16.85 -6.35 9.15
N LYS A 8 17.91 -6.12 9.92
CA LYS A 8 19.15 -5.50 9.44
C LYS A 8 20.03 -6.53 8.73
N LEU A 9 19.51 -7.16 7.68
CA LEU A 9 20.24 -8.17 6.91
C LEU A 9 21.57 -7.64 6.34
N SER A 10 21.69 -6.33 6.08
CA SER A 10 22.94 -5.70 5.68
C SER A 10 24.05 -5.81 6.74
N LYS A 11 23.68 -5.85 8.04
CA LYS A 11 24.66 -6.02 9.13
C LYS A 11 25.36 -7.38 9.09
N LEU A 12 24.71 -8.42 8.55
CA LEU A 12 25.38 -9.71 8.38
C LEU A 12 26.58 -9.61 7.43
N LYS A 13 26.45 -8.78 6.39
CA LYS A 13 27.51 -8.54 5.42
C LYS A 13 28.60 -7.63 5.99
N GLU A 14 28.21 -6.58 6.70
CA GLU A 14 29.14 -5.63 7.34
C GLU A 14 29.98 -6.29 8.45
N ASN A 15 29.37 -7.16 9.25
CA ASN A 15 30.03 -7.85 10.37
C ASN A 15 30.54 -9.25 10.01
N ALA A 16 30.58 -9.61 8.72
CA ALA A 16 31.01 -10.93 8.27
C ALA A 16 32.41 -11.32 8.79
N GLY A 17 33.32 -10.35 8.90
CA GLY A 17 34.66 -10.56 9.46
C GLY A 17 34.65 -10.89 10.97
N GLU A 18 33.78 -10.24 11.74
CA GLU A 18 33.60 -10.52 13.18
C GLU A 18 32.99 -11.90 13.39
N TYR A 19 32.02 -12.28 12.56
CA TYR A 19 31.42 -13.62 12.58
C TYR A 19 32.40 -14.71 12.16
N ALA A 20 33.24 -14.46 11.16
CA ALA A 20 34.30 -15.39 10.78
C ALA A 20 35.33 -15.57 11.90
N CYS A 21 35.74 -14.48 12.56
CA CYS A 21 36.62 -14.53 13.73
C CYS A 21 35.99 -15.33 14.88
N LEU A 22 34.71 -15.13 15.17
CA LEU A 22 33.92 -15.90 16.15
C LEU A 22 33.88 -17.40 15.85
N ILE A 23 33.81 -17.78 14.57
CA ILE A 23 33.85 -19.17 14.13
C ILE A 23 35.27 -19.73 14.31
N MET A 24 36.30 -19.02 13.87
CA MET A 24 37.71 -19.43 14.01
C MET A 24 38.12 -19.56 15.48
N GLU A 25 37.74 -18.61 16.34
CA GLU A 25 37.97 -18.67 17.80
C GLU A 25 37.39 -19.95 18.44
N LYS A 26 36.36 -20.55 17.83
CA LYS A 26 35.72 -21.77 18.33
C LYS A 26 36.15 -23.04 17.63
N LEU A 27 36.49 -22.99 16.35
CA LEU A 27 36.81 -24.16 15.54
C LEU A 27 38.30 -24.36 15.31
N ASP A 28 39.09 -23.32 15.54
CA ASP A 28 40.53 -23.32 15.37
C ASP A 28 41.20 -22.81 16.67
N PRO A 29 41.13 -23.59 17.77
CA PRO A 29 41.72 -23.21 19.05
C PRO A 29 43.25 -23.19 19.03
N GLU A 30 43.87 -23.76 17.99
CA GLU A 30 45.31 -23.85 17.81
C GLU A 30 45.88 -22.79 16.85
N ASP A 31 45.02 -21.91 16.31
CA ASP A 31 45.35 -20.80 15.40
C ASP A 31 46.10 -21.26 14.12
N VAL A 32 45.69 -22.40 13.57
CA VAL A 32 46.29 -22.99 12.35
C VAL A 32 45.79 -22.33 11.05
N GLY A 33 44.75 -21.51 11.12
CA GLY A 33 44.24 -20.67 10.02
C GLY A 33 43.29 -21.37 9.05
N TYR A 34 42.89 -22.62 9.32
CA TYR A 34 41.90 -23.37 8.53
C TYR A 34 41.07 -24.32 9.40
N ILE A 35 39.87 -24.66 8.92
CA ILE A 35 38.94 -25.56 9.60
C ILE A 35 38.81 -26.83 8.77
N GLU A 36 39.08 -27.98 9.37
CA GLU A 36 38.92 -29.29 8.75
C GLU A 36 37.45 -29.72 8.72
N LEU A 37 37.06 -30.52 7.71
CA LEU A 37 35.65 -30.88 7.47
C LEU A 37 35.00 -31.59 8.68
N TRP A 38 35.78 -32.38 9.43
CA TRP A 38 35.29 -33.06 10.64
C TRP A 38 35.12 -32.11 11.83
N GLN A 39 35.89 -31.02 11.91
CA GLN A 39 35.71 -29.98 12.93
C GLN A 39 34.40 -29.21 12.68
N LEU A 40 34.10 -28.97 11.41
CA LEU A 40 32.81 -28.43 10.99
C LEU A 40 31.67 -29.41 11.30
N GLU A 41 31.84 -30.70 11.02
CA GLU A 41 30.86 -31.75 11.31
C GLU A 41 30.61 -31.92 12.82
N THR A 42 31.65 -31.78 13.65
CA THR A 42 31.55 -31.80 15.11
C THR A 42 30.67 -30.65 15.62
N LEU A 43 30.79 -29.44 15.04
CA LEU A 43 29.92 -28.30 15.36
C LEU A 43 28.48 -28.50 14.89
N LEU A 44 28.29 -29.14 13.74
CA LEU A 44 26.97 -29.50 13.21
C LEU A 44 26.27 -30.57 14.06
N LEU A 45 27.03 -31.46 14.69
CA LEU A 45 26.53 -32.42 15.68
C LEU A 45 26.30 -31.75 17.05
N GLN A 46 27.14 -30.78 17.43
CA GLN A 46 26.99 -30.00 18.66
C GLN A 46 25.80 -29.03 18.59
N ARG A 47 25.35 -28.63 17.38
CA ARG A 47 24.05 -27.98 17.14
C ARG A 47 22.92 -28.73 17.82
N ASP A 48 22.89 -30.04 17.68
CA ASP A 48 21.85 -30.88 18.27
C ASP A 48 21.99 -30.93 19.79
N HIS A 49 23.21 -30.76 20.33
CA HIS A 49 23.51 -30.70 21.77
C HIS A 49 23.23 -29.32 22.43
N TYR A 50 23.30 -28.22 21.67
CA TYR A 50 22.83 -26.89 22.11
C TYR A 50 21.31 -26.74 21.91
N MET A 51 20.72 -27.42 20.92
CA MET A 51 19.27 -27.53 20.76
C MET A 51 18.63 -28.46 21.80
N SER A 52 19.35 -29.46 22.32
CA SER A 52 18.84 -30.46 23.28
C SER A 52 18.56 -29.92 24.68
N TYR A 53 19.03 -28.72 25.03
CA TYR A 53 18.60 -28.02 26.26
C TYR A 53 17.11 -27.62 26.25
N SER A 54 16.37 -27.90 25.17
CA SER A 54 14.97 -27.46 25.03
C SER A 54 13.98 -28.50 24.47
N ARG A 55 14.27 -29.81 24.42
CA ARG A 55 13.24 -30.83 24.13
C ARG A 55 13.55 -32.26 24.63
N PRO A 56 12.54 -33.07 25.03
CA PRO A 56 12.69 -34.50 25.26
C PRO A 56 12.65 -35.32 23.95
N LEU A 57 13.51 -36.35 23.96
CA LEU A 57 13.82 -37.44 23.04
C LEU A 57 12.72 -37.96 22.09
N SER A 58 13.03 -38.11 20.79
CA SER A 58 12.59 -39.23 19.93
C SER A 58 13.41 -39.34 18.62
N THR A 59 13.88 -40.58 18.42
CA THR A 59 14.53 -41.34 17.33
C THR A 59 14.52 -40.83 15.88
N THR A 60 15.70 -40.92 15.23
CA THR A 60 15.99 -40.67 13.81
C THR A 60 15.97 -41.97 12.98
N THR A 61 15.31 -41.94 11.81
CA THR A 61 15.45 -42.93 10.72
C THR A 61 15.98 -42.22 9.48
N SER A 62 17.12 -42.68 8.96
CA SER A 62 17.77 -42.20 7.73
C SER A 62 17.09 -42.76 6.48
N VAL A 63 16.75 -41.91 5.51
CA VAL A 63 16.32 -42.31 4.16
C VAL A 63 17.24 -41.67 3.14
N ASP A 64 17.83 -42.52 2.31
CA ASP A 64 18.80 -42.22 1.25
C ASP A 64 18.09 -41.67 -0.02
N TRP A 65 18.71 -40.75 -0.74
CA TRP A 65 18.07 -40.00 -1.84
C TRP A 65 18.84 -40.16 -3.17
N SER A 66 18.13 -40.54 -4.24
CA SER A 66 18.66 -40.60 -5.61
C SER A 66 17.70 -39.85 -6.57
N PRO A 67 18.17 -38.91 -7.41
CA PRO A 67 17.30 -38.17 -8.32
C PRO A 67 17.38 -38.71 -9.76
N ASN A 68 16.24 -39.14 -10.31
CA ASN A 68 16.07 -39.39 -11.74
C ASN A 68 15.26 -38.23 -12.36
N ILE A 69 15.90 -37.43 -13.22
CA ILE A 69 15.31 -36.29 -13.93
C ILE A 69 14.79 -36.77 -15.30
N GLY A 70 13.47 -36.77 -15.46
CA GLY A 70 12.78 -37.07 -16.72
C GLY A 70 12.21 -35.82 -17.40
N THR A 71 12.36 -35.78 -18.72
CA THR A 71 12.05 -34.72 -19.69
C THR A 71 10.55 -34.52 -19.98
N SER A 72 10.04 -33.27 -19.97
CA SER A 72 8.81 -32.85 -20.70
C SER A 72 8.54 -31.33 -20.58
N ASN A 73 8.81 -30.53 -21.63
CA ASN A 73 8.95 -29.07 -21.46
C ASN A 73 8.11 -28.12 -22.35
N ALA A 74 7.15 -28.57 -23.17
CA ALA A 74 6.30 -27.64 -23.96
C ALA A 74 4.83 -27.59 -23.49
N ASN A 75 4.15 -28.74 -23.43
CA ASN A 75 2.75 -28.82 -22.97
C ASN A 75 2.57 -28.49 -21.48
N ASN A 76 3.63 -28.67 -20.68
CA ASN A 76 3.66 -28.28 -19.28
C ASN A 76 3.75 -26.77 -19.09
N MET A 77 4.41 -26.03 -20.00
CA MET A 77 4.54 -24.57 -19.90
C MET A 77 3.20 -23.87 -20.18
N VAL A 78 2.45 -24.30 -21.20
CA VAL A 78 1.13 -23.72 -21.51
C VAL A 78 0.11 -24.05 -20.40
N LYS A 79 0.13 -25.28 -19.87
CA LYS A 79 -0.73 -25.66 -18.73
C LYS A 79 -0.32 -24.91 -17.44
N LYS A 80 0.97 -24.68 -17.21
CA LYS A 80 1.48 -23.89 -16.08
C LYS A 80 1.10 -22.42 -16.21
N ALA A 81 1.20 -21.84 -17.41
CA ALA A 81 0.78 -20.47 -17.69
C ALA A 81 -0.74 -20.29 -17.55
N SER A 82 -1.54 -21.25 -18.02
CA SER A 82 -3.00 -21.23 -17.85
C SER A 82 -3.43 -21.36 -16.39
N ARG A 83 -2.78 -22.24 -15.61
CA ARG A 83 -3.02 -22.35 -14.17
C ARG A 83 -2.57 -21.08 -13.44
N ALA A 84 -1.41 -20.53 -13.77
CA ALA A 84 -0.94 -19.27 -13.21
C ALA A 84 -1.90 -18.11 -13.53
N LEU A 85 -2.40 -18.02 -14.77
CA LEU A 85 -3.39 -17.01 -15.16
C LEU A 85 -4.72 -17.21 -14.43
N LYS A 86 -5.22 -18.45 -14.30
CA LYS A 86 -6.43 -18.75 -13.52
C LYS A 86 -6.25 -18.38 -12.04
N CYS A 87 -5.12 -18.73 -11.44
CA CYS A 87 -4.81 -18.34 -10.06
C CYS A 87 -4.72 -16.82 -9.94
N LEU A 88 -4.04 -16.12 -10.84
CA LEU A 88 -3.94 -14.66 -10.82
C LEU A 88 -5.29 -13.96 -10.99
N VAL A 89 -6.14 -14.48 -11.87
CA VAL A 89 -7.49 -13.95 -12.09
C VAL A 89 -8.37 -14.20 -10.87
N LEU A 90 -8.36 -15.41 -10.30
CA LEU A 90 -9.12 -15.72 -9.08
C LEU A 90 -8.65 -14.90 -7.87
N ASP A 91 -7.33 -14.75 -7.72
CA ASP A 91 -6.71 -14.06 -6.59
C ASP A 91 -6.90 -12.53 -6.68
N ASN A 92 -7.03 -11.97 -7.89
CA ASN A 92 -7.14 -10.52 -8.11
C ASN A 92 -8.46 -10.07 -8.77
N TRP A 93 -9.47 -10.94 -8.90
CA TRP A 93 -10.74 -10.62 -9.57
C TRP A 93 -11.41 -9.37 -8.98
N HIS A 94 -11.38 -9.22 -7.64
CA HIS A 94 -11.94 -8.06 -6.94
C HIS A 94 -11.25 -6.74 -7.34
N ARG A 95 -9.92 -6.75 -7.45
CA ARG A 95 -9.12 -5.58 -7.87
C ARG A 95 -9.42 -5.22 -9.33
N GLY A 96 -9.43 -6.23 -10.20
CA GLY A 96 -9.74 -6.06 -11.62
C GLY A 96 -11.15 -5.52 -11.86
N SER A 97 -12.14 -5.97 -11.10
CA SER A 97 -13.54 -5.55 -11.24
C SER A 97 -13.73 -4.05 -10.97
N ILE A 98 -13.08 -3.50 -9.93
CA ILE A 98 -13.16 -2.06 -9.63
C ILE A 98 -12.47 -1.22 -10.69
N ILE A 99 -11.29 -1.64 -11.14
CA ILE A 99 -10.56 -0.94 -12.19
C ILE A 99 -11.38 -0.93 -13.48
N LEU A 100 -12.01 -2.06 -13.84
CA LEU A 100 -12.90 -2.16 -14.99
C LEU A 100 -14.11 -1.23 -14.85
N LEU A 101 -14.78 -1.23 -13.70
CA LEU A 101 -15.92 -0.33 -13.44
C LEU A 101 -15.52 1.15 -13.56
N TRP A 102 -14.37 1.52 -13.01
CA TRP A 102 -13.82 2.86 -13.11
C TRP A 102 -13.49 3.24 -14.56
N LEU A 103 -12.86 2.35 -15.33
CA LEU A 103 -12.57 2.57 -16.76
C LEU A 103 -13.84 2.70 -17.60
N LEU A 104 -14.85 1.86 -17.36
CA LEU A 104 -16.14 1.96 -18.06
C LEU A 104 -16.86 3.27 -17.74
N SER A 105 -16.80 3.72 -16.48
CA SER A 105 -17.36 5.02 -16.07
C SER A 105 -16.65 6.17 -16.78
N MET A 106 -15.32 6.12 -16.86
CA MET A 106 -14.49 7.11 -17.57
C MET A 106 -14.82 7.18 -19.07
N ILE A 107 -14.88 6.03 -19.74
CA ILE A 107 -15.23 5.94 -21.17
C ILE A 107 -16.64 6.46 -21.40
N GLY A 108 -17.61 6.02 -20.58
CA GLY A 108 -19.00 6.46 -20.68
C GLY A 108 -19.14 7.98 -20.54
N LEU A 109 -18.53 8.57 -19.50
CA LEU A 109 -18.55 10.02 -19.28
C LEU A 109 -17.92 10.80 -20.43
N PHE A 110 -16.75 10.35 -20.90
CA PHE A 110 -16.07 10.96 -22.03
C PHE A 110 -16.94 10.92 -23.29
N THR A 111 -17.44 9.74 -23.67
CA THR A 111 -18.25 9.54 -24.88
C THR A 111 -19.56 10.32 -24.82
N CYS A 112 -20.27 10.31 -23.68
CA CYS A 112 -21.50 11.08 -23.52
C CYS A 112 -21.26 12.58 -23.71
N LYS A 113 -20.20 13.13 -23.09
CA LYS A 113 -19.89 14.56 -23.23
C LYS A 113 -19.36 14.93 -24.61
N PHE A 114 -18.55 14.07 -25.20
CA PHE A 114 -18.07 14.23 -26.56
C PHE A 114 -19.23 14.28 -27.55
N MET A 115 -20.20 13.37 -27.45
CA MET A 115 -21.40 13.36 -28.29
C MET A 115 -22.28 14.59 -28.06
N GLN A 116 -22.44 15.02 -26.81
CA GLN A 116 -23.19 16.24 -26.47
C GLN A 116 -22.58 17.48 -27.16
N TYR A 117 -21.27 17.68 -27.03
CA TYR A 117 -20.61 18.85 -27.61
C TYR A 117 -20.50 18.81 -29.12
N ARG A 118 -20.52 17.62 -29.75
CA ARG A 118 -20.57 17.47 -31.20
C ARG A 118 -21.83 18.06 -31.84
N GLN A 119 -22.92 18.18 -31.06
CA GLN A 119 -24.19 18.74 -31.53
C GLN A 119 -24.34 20.25 -31.26
N MET A 120 -23.37 20.89 -30.61
CA MET A 120 -23.42 22.32 -30.28
C MET A 120 -22.88 23.19 -31.42
N GLU A 121 -23.36 24.43 -31.54
CA GLU A 121 -22.90 25.38 -32.57
C GLU A 121 -21.40 25.69 -32.46
N ALA A 122 -20.87 25.73 -31.23
CA ALA A 122 -19.44 25.89 -30.96
C ALA A 122 -18.56 24.79 -31.62
N PHE A 123 -19.12 23.62 -31.93
CA PHE A 123 -18.42 22.57 -32.68
C PHE A 123 -18.10 22.98 -34.12
N GLN A 124 -18.91 23.84 -34.75
CA GLN A 124 -18.62 24.31 -36.12
C GLN A 124 -17.38 25.21 -36.19
N VAL A 125 -16.99 25.80 -35.06
CA VAL A 125 -15.83 26.70 -34.92
C VAL A 125 -14.57 25.92 -34.56
N MET A 126 -14.62 25.14 -33.47
CA MET A 126 -13.45 24.47 -32.88
C MET A 126 -13.38 22.96 -33.20
N GLY A 127 -14.44 22.38 -33.77
CA GLY A 127 -14.45 20.99 -34.23
C GLY A 127 -14.25 19.96 -33.13
N TYR A 128 -13.54 18.89 -33.47
CA TYR A 128 -13.27 17.76 -32.59
C TYR A 128 -12.42 18.11 -31.36
N CYS A 129 -11.65 19.20 -31.42
CA CYS A 129 -10.85 19.66 -30.28
C CYS A 129 -11.75 20.07 -29.12
N LEU A 130 -12.84 20.81 -29.38
CA LEU A 130 -13.80 21.19 -28.34
C LEU A 130 -14.44 19.97 -27.69
N ALA A 131 -14.89 19.00 -28.50
CA ALA A 131 -15.54 17.80 -28.01
C ALA A 131 -14.57 16.95 -27.16
N THR A 132 -13.30 16.84 -27.58
CA THR A 132 -12.24 16.13 -26.86
C THR A 132 -11.90 16.84 -25.55
N ALA A 133 -11.69 18.16 -25.59
CA ALA A 133 -11.38 18.98 -24.43
C ALA A 133 -12.47 18.89 -23.36
N LYS A 134 -13.75 18.97 -23.75
CA LYS A 134 -14.90 18.88 -22.84
C LYS A 134 -15.12 17.45 -22.33
N GLY A 135 -14.87 16.43 -23.16
CA GLY A 135 -14.86 15.03 -22.73
C GLY A 135 -13.77 14.77 -21.68
N ALA A 136 -12.54 15.20 -21.94
CA ALA A 136 -11.42 15.10 -21.03
C ALA A 136 -11.71 15.84 -19.71
N ALA A 137 -12.26 17.05 -19.78
CA ALA A 137 -12.68 17.81 -18.60
C ALA A 137 -13.72 17.06 -17.74
N GLU A 138 -14.67 16.36 -18.34
CA GLU A 138 -15.65 15.55 -17.59
C GLU A 138 -14.98 14.43 -16.80
N THR A 139 -14.05 13.72 -17.46
CA THR A 139 -13.29 12.66 -16.81
C THR A 139 -12.35 13.18 -15.73
N LEU A 140 -11.78 14.38 -15.91
CA LEU A 140 -10.98 15.05 -14.89
C LEU A 140 -11.82 15.40 -13.66
N LYS A 141 -13.01 15.97 -13.84
CA LYS A 141 -13.93 16.27 -12.72
C LYS A 141 -14.26 15.01 -11.92
N PHE A 142 -14.56 13.91 -12.60
CA PHE A 142 -14.83 12.63 -11.95
C PHE A 142 -13.61 12.11 -11.17
N ASN A 143 -12.41 12.12 -11.76
CA ASN A 143 -11.21 11.64 -11.06
C ASN A 143 -10.78 12.57 -9.91
N MET A 144 -10.94 13.87 -10.06
CA MET A 144 -10.72 14.85 -8.99
C MET A 144 -11.71 14.61 -7.84
N ALA A 145 -12.96 14.27 -8.11
CA ALA A 145 -13.89 13.86 -7.06
C ALA A 145 -13.44 12.54 -6.39
N LEU A 146 -13.09 11.53 -7.20
CA LEU A 146 -12.79 10.18 -6.74
C LEU A 146 -11.48 10.09 -5.94
N ILE A 147 -10.45 10.86 -6.29
CA ILE A 147 -9.11 10.75 -5.68
C ILE A 147 -9.08 11.06 -4.16
N LEU A 148 -10.09 11.78 -3.66
CA LEU A 148 -10.25 12.09 -2.24
C LEU A 148 -10.73 10.89 -1.41
N LEU A 149 -11.56 10.01 -1.99
CA LEU A 149 -12.15 8.90 -1.23
C LEU A 149 -11.12 7.87 -0.73
N PRO A 150 -10.10 7.47 -1.53
CA PRO A 150 -9.09 6.52 -1.07
C PRO A 150 -8.18 7.02 0.05
N VAL A 151 -8.10 8.35 0.28
CA VAL A 151 -7.27 8.94 1.35
C VAL A 151 -8.05 9.18 2.65
N CYS A 152 -9.37 8.95 2.63
CA CYS A 152 -10.27 8.94 3.78
C CYS A 152 -10.09 7.65 4.61
N ARG A 153 -8.92 7.49 5.26
CA ARG A 153 -8.53 6.29 6.02
C ARG A 153 -9.49 5.91 7.15
N ASN A 154 -10.07 6.87 7.88
CA ASN A 154 -10.97 6.55 8.99
C ASN A 154 -12.29 5.98 8.45
N MET A 155 -12.86 6.60 7.42
CA MET A 155 -14.05 6.10 6.74
C MET A 155 -13.79 4.71 6.14
N LEU A 156 -12.66 4.55 5.43
CA LEU A 156 -12.28 3.27 4.82
C LEU A 156 -12.07 2.17 5.86
N THR A 157 -11.51 2.50 7.03
CA THR A 157 -11.35 1.54 8.12
C THR A 157 -12.71 1.07 8.66
N ARG A 158 -13.69 1.98 8.79
CA ARG A 158 -15.07 1.61 9.17
C ARG A 158 -15.75 0.77 8.08
N LEU A 159 -15.57 1.12 6.80
CA LEU A 159 -16.12 0.34 5.69
C LEU A 159 -15.50 -1.06 5.61
N ARG A 160 -14.23 -1.20 5.98
CA ARG A 160 -13.52 -2.48 6.03
C ARG A 160 -14.15 -3.46 7.04
N SER A 161 -14.78 -3.01 8.12
CA SER A 161 -15.48 -3.88 9.07
C SER A 161 -16.92 -4.22 8.63
N THR A 162 -17.33 -3.81 7.43
CA THR A 162 -18.64 -4.17 6.86
C THR A 162 -18.52 -5.26 5.79
N ARG A 163 -19.65 -5.80 5.35
CA ARG A 163 -19.73 -6.74 4.22
C ARG A 163 -19.16 -6.18 2.91
N ALA A 164 -18.97 -4.86 2.81
CA ALA A 164 -18.35 -4.22 1.65
C ALA A 164 -16.92 -4.73 1.37
N ARG A 165 -16.21 -5.27 2.37
CA ARG A 165 -14.87 -5.86 2.19
C ARG A 165 -14.86 -7.02 1.18
N ILE A 166 -15.97 -7.75 1.06
CA ILE A 166 -16.11 -8.87 0.12
C ILE A 166 -16.08 -8.37 -1.33
N LEU A 167 -16.61 -7.16 -1.58
CA LEU A 167 -16.64 -6.59 -2.93
C LEU A 167 -15.44 -5.69 -3.20
N ILE A 168 -15.00 -4.90 -2.21
CA ILE A 168 -14.02 -3.83 -2.38
C ILE A 168 -12.72 -4.14 -1.62
N PRO A 169 -11.57 -4.29 -2.31
CA PRO A 169 -10.25 -4.43 -1.68
C PRO A 169 -9.78 -3.08 -1.10
N PHE A 170 -10.32 -2.71 0.06
CA PHE A 170 -10.00 -1.45 0.74
C PHE A 170 -8.52 -1.29 1.12
N ASP A 171 -7.74 -2.38 1.16
CA ASP A 171 -6.32 -2.37 1.51
C ASP A 171 -5.42 -1.80 0.41
N ASP A 172 -5.90 -1.78 -0.84
CA ASP A 172 -5.20 -1.19 -1.98
C ASP A 172 -5.59 0.26 -2.26
N ASN A 173 -6.28 0.93 -1.33
CA ASN A 173 -6.76 2.31 -1.49
C ASN A 173 -5.66 3.27 -1.97
N ILE A 174 -4.45 3.22 -1.41
CA ILE A 174 -3.34 4.08 -1.83
C ILE A 174 -2.78 3.70 -3.21
N ASN A 175 -2.83 2.42 -3.58
CA ASN A 175 -2.45 2.00 -4.94
C ASN A 175 -3.48 2.50 -5.95
N PHE A 176 -4.77 2.43 -5.61
CA PHE A 176 -5.84 3.00 -6.43
C PHE A 176 -5.76 4.52 -6.53
N HIS A 177 -5.45 5.23 -5.44
CA HIS A 177 -5.17 6.67 -5.45
C HIS A 177 -4.07 7.03 -6.45
N LYS A 178 -2.97 6.26 -6.50
CA LYS A 178 -1.90 6.46 -7.48
C LYS A 178 -2.39 6.21 -8.91
N ILE A 179 -3.19 5.17 -9.16
CA ILE A 179 -3.73 4.91 -10.51
C ILE A 179 -4.59 6.09 -10.97
N ILE A 180 -5.49 6.58 -10.13
CA ILE A 180 -6.30 7.77 -10.41
C ILE A 180 -5.41 8.99 -10.65
N ALA A 181 -4.37 9.19 -9.84
CA ALA A 181 -3.42 10.29 -10.00
C ALA A 181 -2.73 10.29 -11.38
N HIS A 182 -2.33 9.13 -11.90
CA HIS A 182 -1.78 9.02 -13.25
C HIS A 182 -2.84 9.35 -14.33
N ALA A 183 -4.08 8.88 -14.15
CA ALA A 183 -5.16 9.21 -15.06
C ALA A 183 -5.49 10.71 -15.07
N ILE A 184 -5.42 11.37 -13.92
CA ILE A 184 -5.55 12.83 -13.82
C ILE A 184 -4.42 13.51 -14.60
N ALA A 185 -3.17 13.09 -14.42
CA ALA A 185 -2.04 13.66 -15.16
C ALA A 185 -2.23 13.53 -16.68
N VAL A 186 -2.66 12.35 -17.16
CA VAL A 186 -2.97 12.13 -18.58
C VAL A 186 -4.15 12.99 -19.03
N GLY A 187 -5.22 13.07 -18.25
CA GLY A 187 -6.38 13.89 -18.56
C GLY A 187 -6.04 15.39 -18.64
N ILE A 188 -5.15 15.88 -17.77
CA ILE A 188 -4.66 17.27 -17.80
C ILE A 188 -3.91 17.55 -19.09
N ILE A 189 -3.04 16.63 -19.53
CA ILE A 189 -2.30 16.78 -20.79
C ILE A 189 -3.29 16.92 -21.95
N PHE A 190 -4.24 15.99 -22.10
CA PHE A 190 -5.24 16.07 -23.17
C PHE A 190 -6.07 17.36 -23.08
N HIS A 191 -6.65 17.66 -21.91
CA HIS A 191 -7.51 18.83 -21.73
C HIS A 191 -6.78 20.16 -21.97
N ALA A 192 -5.58 20.33 -21.40
CA ALA A 192 -4.82 21.57 -21.54
C ALA A 192 -4.23 21.71 -22.95
N THR A 193 -3.73 20.63 -23.55
CA THR A 193 -3.23 20.65 -24.93
C THR A 193 -4.34 20.93 -25.92
N ASP A 194 -5.51 20.31 -25.78
CA ASP A 194 -6.63 20.60 -26.69
C ASP A 194 -7.02 22.08 -26.62
N HIS A 195 -7.10 22.66 -25.41
CA HIS A 195 -7.40 24.09 -25.27
C HIS A 195 -6.32 25.01 -25.86
N LEU A 196 -5.05 24.80 -25.49
CA LEU A 196 -3.96 25.70 -25.85
C LEU A 196 -3.49 25.52 -27.30
N ALA A 197 -3.42 24.28 -27.77
CA ALA A 197 -2.85 23.95 -29.08
C ALA A 197 -3.91 23.82 -30.19
N CYS A 198 -5.20 23.64 -29.85
CA CYS A 198 -6.24 23.46 -30.85
C CYS A 198 -7.41 24.43 -30.73
N ASP A 199 -8.13 24.46 -29.60
CA ASP A 199 -9.36 25.27 -29.46
C ASP A 199 -9.08 26.76 -29.60
N PHE A 200 -8.13 27.31 -28.82
CA PHE A 200 -7.81 28.73 -28.87
C PHE A 200 -7.30 29.15 -30.25
N PRO A 201 -6.36 28.42 -30.90
CA PRO A 201 -5.97 28.71 -32.28
C PRO A 201 -7.14 28.65 -33.28
N HIS A 202 -8.03 27.65 -33.19
CA HIS A 202 -9.18 27.55 -34.11
C HIS A 202 -10.16 28.71 -33.91
N LEU A 203 -10.44 29.09 -32.66
CA LEU A 203 -11.31 30.21 -32.33
C LEU A 203 -10.73 31.55 -32.81
N VAL A 204 -9.44 31.78 -32.58
CA VAL A 204 -8.74 33.01 -32.98
C VAL A 204 -8.55 33.09 -34.50
N ASN A 205 -8.49 31.97 -35.22
CA ASN A 205 -8.33 31.95 -36.67
C ASN A 205 -9.64 31.70 -37.44
N SER A 206 -10.80 31.58 -36.77
CA SER A 206 -12.07 31.31 -37.44
C SER A 206 -12.53 32.45 -38.36
N SER A 207 -13.24 32.13 -39.45
CA SER A 207 -13.87 33.14 -40.29
C SER A 207 -14.94 33.92 -39.49
N PRO A 208 -15.27 35.17 -39.89
CA PRO A 208 -16.31 35.97 -39.22
C PRO A 208 -17.68 35.26 -39.17
N GLU A 209 -18.03 34.52 -40.23
CA GLU A 209 -19.27 33.73 -40.30
C GLU A 209 -19.32 32.62 -39.24
N LYS A 210 -18.24 31.85 -39.10
CA LYS A 210 -18.14 30.81 -38.06
C LYS A 210 -18.11 31.42 -36.67
N PHE A 211 -17.40 32.53 -36.49
CA PHE A 211 -17.33 33.21 -35.21
C PHE A 211 -18.68 33.77 -34.78
N ALA A 212 -19.52 34.22 -35.71
CA ALA A 212 -20.85 34.75 -35.41
C ALA A 212 -21.73 33.77 -34.59
N LEU A 213 -21.53 32.45 -34.77
CA LEU A 213 -22.22 31.39 -34.02
C LEU A 213 -21.88 31.37 -32.52
N VAL A 214 -20.71 31.90 -32.13
CA VAL A 214 -20.23 31.94 -30.74
C VAL A 214 -20.00 33.37 -30.25
N ALA A 215 -20.32 34.38 -31.07
CA ALA A 215 -20.01 35.78 -30.80
C ALA A 215 -20.72 36.31 -29.54
N SER A 216 -21.89 35.75 -29.19
CA SER A 216 -22.61 36.11 -27.97
C SER A 216 -21.83 35.82 -26.68
N ASP A 217 -20.92 34.85 -26.70
CA ASP A 217 -20.09 34.49 -25.54
C ASP A 217 -18.89 35.41 -25.32
N PHE A 218 -18.57 36.26 -26.30
CA PHE A 218 -17.36 37.10 -26.31
C PHE A 218 -17.69 38.58 -26.56
N ASP A 219 -18.83 39.06 -26.08
CA ASP A 219 -19.28 40.45 -26.26
C ASP A 219 -19.26 40.93 -27.74
N LYS A 220 -19.48 39.99 -28.67
CA LYS A 220 -19.41 40.17 -30.12
C LYS A 220 -18.04 40.57 -30.67
N LEU A 221 -17.00 40.59 -29.83
CA LEU A 221 -15.63 40.87 -30.22
C LEU A 221 -14.83 39.58 -30.29
N LYS A 222 -14.17 39.35 -31.42
CA LYS A 222 -13.33 38.17 -31.59
C LYS A 222 -12.10 38.29 -30.67
N PRO A 223 -11.92 37.36 -29.71
CA PRO A 223 -10.83 37.46 -28.75
C PRO A 223 -9.49 37.17 -29.43
N SER A 224 -8.42 37.80 -28.94
CA SER A 224 -7.06 37.42 -29.29
C SER A 224 -6.61 36.21 -28.44
N TYR A 225 -5.59 35.49 -28.91
CA TYR A 225 -5.04 34.35 -28.17
C TYR A 225 -4.58 34.75 -26.75
N ILE A 226 -3.93 35.90 -26.62
CA ILE A 226 -3.50 36.44 -25.32
C ILE A 226 -4.71 36.76 -24.45
N SER A 227 -5.78 37.34 -25.02
CA SER A 227 -7.01 37.63 -24.27
C SER A 227 -7.64 36.36 -23.66
N LEU A 228 -7.59 35.23 -24.38
CA LEU A 228 -8.08 33.95 -23.89
C LEU A 228 -7.19 33.40 -22.75
N LEU A 229 -5.87 33.56 -22.87
CA LEU A 229 -4.93 33.14 -21.81
C LEU A 229 -5.05 33.99 -20.54
N THR A 230 -5.29 35.30 -20.68
CA THR A 230 -5.47 36.23 -19.55
C THR A 230 -6.90 36.24 -19.02
N GLY A 231 -7.82 35.52 -19.67
CA GLY A 231 -9.17 35.29 -19.15
C GLY A 231 -9.16 34.47 -17.86
N VAL A 232 -10.29 34.45 -17.16
CA VAL A 232 -10.43 33.73 -15.88
C VAL A 232 -10.13 32.25 -16.07
N GLU A 233 -10.62 31.64 -17.15
CA GLU A 233 -10.42 30.24 -17.53
C GLU A 233 -8.95 29.94 -17.83
N GLY A 234 -8.27 30.83 -18.56
CA GLY A 234 -6.86 30.70 -18.91
C GLY A 234 -5.94 30.79 -17.69
N ILE A 235 -6.08 31.84 -16.87
CA ILE A 235 -5.25 32.05 -15.68
C ILE A 235 -5.47 30.93 -14.66
N THR A 236 -6.72 30.56 -14.37
CA THR A 236 -7.03 29.48 -13.43
C THR A 236 -6.52 28.13 -13.96
N GLY A 237 -6.71 27.84 -15.24
CA GLY A 237 -6.23 26.62 -15.90
C GLY A 237 -4.71 26.47 -15.84
N ILE A 238 -3.97 27.49 -16.28
CA ILE A 238 -2.49 27.48 -16.27
C ILE A 238 -1.96 27.38 -14.83
N SER A 239 -2.55 28.14 -13.91
CA SER A 239 -2.17 28.09 -12.49
C SER A 239 -2.38 26.70 -11.89
N MET A 240 -3.50 26.03 -12.20
CA MET A 240 -3.72 24.64 -11.80
C MET A 240 -2.67 23.69 -12.39
N VAL A 241 -2.35 23.79 -13.68
CA VAL A 241 -1.33 22.94 -14.32
C VAL A 241 0.04 23.10 -13.65
N ILE A 242 0.47 24.33 -13.34
CA ILE A 242 1.73 24.60 -12.66
C ILE A 242 1.75 23.98 -11.26
N LEU A 243 0.72 24.25 -10.45
CA LEU A 243 0.63 23.73 -9.08
C LEU A 243 0.60 22.20 -9.06
N MET A 244 -0.16 21.58 -9.97
CA MET A 244 -0.24 20.13 -10.09
C MET A 244 1.06 19.51 -10.56
N THR A 245 1.78 20.15 -11.48
CA THR A 245 3.10 19.68 -11.93
C THR A 245 4.07 19.62 -10.75
N ILE A 246 4.12 20.68 -9.93
CA ILE A 246 4.94 20.72 -8.71
C ILE A 246 4.52 19.59 -7.75
N ALA A 247 3.22 19.43 -7.48
CA ALA A 247 2.71 18.40 -6.57
C ALA A 247 3.03 16.97 -7.05
N PHE A 248 2.93 16.68 -8.35
CA PHE A 248 3.27 15.36 -8.91
C PHE A 248 4.77 15.06 -8.85
N ILE A 249 5.62 16.05 -9.16
CA ILE A 249 7.07 15.89 -9.07
C ILE A 249 7.47 15.56 -7.62
N LEU A 250 6.97 16.32 -6.64
CA LEU A 250 7.29 16.09 -5.22
C LEU A 250 6.68 14.80 -4.66
N ALA A 251 5.59 14.30 -5.24
CA ALA A 251 4.98 13.01 -4.88
C ALA A 251 5.75 11.78 -5.43
N THR A 252 6.65 11.99 -6.39
CA THR A 252 7.43 10.90 -7.02
C THR A 252 8.37 10.24 -6.00
N PRO A 253 8.56 8.89 -6.01
CA PRO A 253 9.39 8.20 -5.03
C PRO A 253 10.82 8.74 -4.88
N HIS A 254 11.41 9.23 -5.98
CA HIS A 254 12.76 9.80 -5.98
C HIS A 254 12.89 11.05 -5.09
N PHE A 255 11.93 11.97 -5.18
CA PHE A 255 11.90 13.20 -4.37
C PHE A 255 11.39 12.95 -2.94
N ARG A 256 10.35 12.13 -2.81
CA ARG A 256 9.74 11.81 -1.52
C ARG A 256 10.66 11.02 -0.58
N ARG A 257 11.51 10.13 -1.12
CA ARG A 257 12.50 9.35 -0.35
C ARG A 257 13.86 10.01 -0.23
N SER A 258 14.03 11.25 -0.74
CA SER A 258 15.31 11.99 -0.74
C SER A 258 16.47 11.17 -1.31
N VAL A 259 16.25 10.49 -2.45
CA VAL A 259 17.31 9.64 -3.04
C VAL A 259 18.46 10.48 -3.61
N HIS A 260 18.20 11.73 -4.01
CA HIS A 260 19.21 12.65 -4.53
C HIS A 260 19.48 13.77 -3.52
N ASN A 261 20.76 13.95 -3.18
CA ASN A 261 21.24 15.12 -2.43
C ASN A 261 21.31 16.32 -3.37
N LEU A 262 20.21 17.07 -3.49
CA LEU A 262 20.19 18.34 -4.23
C LEU A 262 21.06 19.40 -3.52
N PRO A 263 21.75 20.29 -4.26
CA PRO A 263 22.53 21.37 -3.66
C PRO A 263 21.62 22.36 -2.90
N PRO A 264 22.10 23.02 -1.84
CA PRO A 264 21.38 24.10 -1.17
C PRO A 264 21.03 25.23 -2.17
N PRO A 265 19.81 25.81 -2.14
CA PRO A 265 18.73 25.65 -1.16
C PRO A 265 17.69 24.55 -1.50
N LEU A 266 17.87 23.81 -2.60
CA LEU A 266 16.89 22.84 -3.12
C LEU A 266 16.75 21.58 -2.26
N ASN A 267 17.70 21.31 -1.36
CA ASN A 267 17.60 20.21 -0.40
C ASN A 267 16.32 20.27 0.47
N ARG A 268 15.81 21.47 0.77
CA ARG A 268 14.56 21.68 1.53
C ARG A 268 13.31 21.21 0.79
N LEU A 269 13.39 21.03 -0.54
CA LEU A 269 12.30 20.54 -1.38
C LEU A 269 12.29 19.00 -1.50
N THR A 270 13.17 18.31 -0.77
CA THR A 270 13.22 16.84 -0.76
C THR A 270 12.77 16.27 0.57
N GLY A 271 12.19 15.07 0.52
CA GLY A 271 11.81 14.31 1.71
C GLY A 271 10.31 14.30 2.00
N PHE A 272 9.94 13.54 3.02
CA PHE A 272 8.53 13.27 3.34
C PHE A 272 7.76 14.53 3.75
N ASN A 273 8.38 15.45 4.50
CA ASN A 273 7.73 16.71 4.91
C ASN A 273 7.46 17.63 3.71
N ALA A 274 8.43 17.76 2.80
CA ALA A 274 8.27 18.53 1.58
C ALA A 274 7.11 17.97 0.74
N PHE A 275 7.07 16.65 0.56
CA PHE A 275 5.93 15.96 -0.06
C PHE A 275 4.62 16.25 0.66
N TRP A 276 4.54 16.08 1.98
CA TRP A 276 3.29 16.19 2.72
C TRP A 276 2.69 17.60 2.64
N TYR A 277 3.49 18.62 2.95
CA TYR A 277 3.03 20.01 2.93
C TYR A 277 2.71 20.47 1.50
N SER A 278 3.55 20.13 0.53
CA SER A 278 3.29 20.53 -0.86
C SER A 278 2.03 19.83 -1.39
N HIS A 279 1.93 18.52 -1.23
CA HIS A 279 0.81 17.74 -1.76
C HIS A 279 -0.52 18.17 -1.15
N ASP A 280 -0.56 18.49 0.14
CA ASP A 280 -1.80 18.88 0.80
C ASP A 280 -2.16 20.37 0.58
N HIS A 281 -1.22 21.29 0.76
CA HIS A 281 -1.50 22.72 0.60
C HIS A 281 -1.69 23.12 -0.87
N LEU A 282 -0.85 22.64 -1.79
CA LEU A 282 -1.04 22.96 -3.21
C LEU A 282 -2.35 22.35 -3.72
N LEU A 283 -2.71 21.15 -3.28
CA LEU A 283 -3.96 20.54 -3.69
C LEU A 283 -5.16 21.35 -3.20
N ALA A 284 -5.14 21.85 -1.96
CA ALA A 284 -6.19 22.75 -1.46
C ALA A 284 -6.38 23.98 -2.38
N PHE A 285 -5.29 24.63 -2.81
CA PHE A 285 -5.36 25.73 -3.78
C PHE A 285 -5.88 25.27 -5.15
N VAL A 286 -5.46 24.10 -5.64
CA VAL A 286 -5.96 23.52 -6.90
C VAL A 286 -7.48 23.31 -6.86
N TYR A 287 -8.04 22.84 -5.74
CA TYR A 287 -9.50 22.67 -5.63
C TYR A 287 -10.25 24.01 -5.65
N ILE A 288 -9.71 25.06 -5.01
CA ILE A 288 -10.29 26.41 -5.08
C ILE A 288 -10.28 26.91 -6.53
N LEU A 289 -9.13 26.79 -7.20
CA LEU A 289 -9.01 27.17 -8.61
C LEU A 289 -9.90 26.33 -9.52
N LEU A 290 -10.10 25.04 -9.24
CA LEU A 290 -10.98 24.15 -9.99
C LEU A 290 -12.45 24.58 -9.89
N LEU A 291 -12.90 24.98 -8.69
CA LEU A 291 -14.25 25.52 -8.50
C LEU A 291 -14.44 26.85 -9.23
N LEU A 292 -13.45 27.74 -9.19
CA LEU A 292 -13.47 29.00 -9.95
C LEU A 292 -13.50 28.71 -11.46
N HIS A 293 -12.57 27.90 -11.96
CA HIS A 293 -12.49 27.49 -13.36
C HIS A 293 -13.80 26.85 -13.85
N GLY A 294 -14.44 26.01 -13.03
CA GLY A 294 -15.73 25.39 -13.33
C GLY A 294 -16.94 26.32 -13.24
N THR A 295 -16.81 27.48 -12.58
CA THR A 295 -17.90 28.45 -12.43
C THR A 295 -17.93 29.43 -13.60
N PHE A 296 -16.78 29.83 -14.11
CA PHE A 296 -16.65 30.72 -15.26
C PHE A 296 -16.45 29.91 -16.54
N LEU A 297 -17.30 28.93 -16.85
CA LEU A 297 -17.16 28.14 -18.09
C LEU A 297 -17.81 28.85 -19.28
N PHE A 298 -17.07 28.99 -20.39
CA PHE A 298 -17.64 29.32 -21.70
C PHE A 298 -18.70 28.30 -22.15
N PHE A 299 -19.74 28.80 -22.82
CA PHE A 299 -20.83 28.02 -23.44
C PHE A 299 -21.80 27.32 -22.46
N VAL A 300 -21.70 27.58 -21.15
CA VAL A 300 -22.59 26.99 -20.13
C VAL A 300 -23.07 28.05 -19.15
N TYR A 301 -24.29 28.55 -19.36
CA TYR A 301 -24.83 29.67 -18.57
C TYR A 301 -25.57 29.21 -17.32
N LYS A 302 -26.33 28.11 -17.40
CA LYS A 302 -27.20 27.69 -16.31
C LYS A 302 -26.37 27.03 -15.20
N TRP A 303 -26.54 27.51 -13.97
CA TRP A 303 -25.75 27.07 -12.81
C TRP A 303 -25.83 25.55 -12.57
N TYR A 304 -26.97 24.93 -12.83
CA TYR A 304 -27.17 23.48 -12.69
C TYR A 304 -26.52 22.65 -13.81
N GLN A 305 -26.10 23.28 -14.92
CA GLN A 305 -25.33 22.60 -15.99
C GLN A 305 -23.82 22.67 -15.73
N LYS A 306 -23.37 23.54 -14.81
CA LYS A 306 -21.97 23.64 -14.37
C LYS A 306 -21.67 22.50 -13.41
N THR A 307 -21.40 21.31 -13.94
CA THR A 307 -21.31 20.08 -13.14
C THR A 307 -20.10 20.03 -12.17
N THR A 308 -19.11 20.91 -12.30
CA THR A 308 -17.88 20.88 -11.47
C THR A 308 -18.17 20.87 -9.97
N TRP A 309 -19.03 21.78 -9.47
CA TRP A 309 -19.35 21.83 -8.05
C TRP A 309 -20.15 20.61 -7.59
N MET A 310 -20.94 20.00 -8.48
CA MET A 310 -21.72 18.79 -8.17
C MET A 310 -20.80 17.58 -7.93
N TYR A 311 -19.80 17.37 -8.80
CA TYR A 311 -18.82 16.30 -8.63
C TYR A 311 -17.99 16.48 -7.36
N ILE A 312 -17.55 17.71 -7.09
CA ILE A 312 -16.53 17.98 -6.06
C ILE A 312 -17.12 18.15 -4.66
N SER A 313 -18.33 18.71 -4.53
CA SER A 313 -18.90 19.09 -3.22
C SER A 313 -18.98 17.93 -2.22
N ILE A 314 -19.61 16.81 -2.60
CA ILE A 314 -19.81 15.67 -1.68
C ILE A 314 -18.47 15.06 -1.23
N PRO A 315 -17.55 14.66 -2.14
CA PRO A 315 -16.26 14.08 -1.72
C PRO A 315 -15.39 15.06 -0.93
N LEU A 316 -15.43 16.36 -1.26
CA LEU A 316 -14.68 17.38 -0.53
C LEU A 316 -15.19 17.55 0.90
N ILE A 317 -16.52 17.63 1.08
CA ILE A 317 -17.13 17.71 2.42
C ILE A 317 -16.78 16.45 3.23
N LEU A 318 -16.88 15.26 2.63
CA LEU A 318 -16.52 14.00 3.30
C LEU A 318 -15.05 13.97 3.72
N TYR A 319 -14.14 14.44 2.85
CA TYR A 319 -12.71 14.52 3.14
C TYR A 319 -12.41 15.49 4.29
N ILE A 320 -13.00 16.69 4.26
CA ILE A 320 -12.83 17.69 5.32
C ILE A 320 -13.40 17.17 6.65
N ALA A 321 -14.60 16.58 6.62
CA ALA A 321 -15.23 16.02 7.82
C ALA A 321 -14.38 14.89 8.43
N GLU A 322 -13.85 13.96 7.63
CA GLU A 322 -12.93 12.95 8.13
C GLU A 322 -11.70 13.60 8.78
N ARG A 323 -11.12 14.59 8.11
CA ARG A 323 -9.86 15.19 8.56
C ARG A 323 -10.04 15.93 9.88
N THR A 324 -11.15 16.64 10.06
CA THR A 324 -11.53 17.26 11.33
C THR A 324 -11.78 16.22 12.43
N LEU A 325 -12.49 15.13 12.12
CA LEU A 325 -12.70 14.05 13.09
C LEU A 325 -11.37 13.41 13.53
N ARG A 326 -10.37 13.33 12.64
CA ARG A 326 -9.06 12.79 12.98
C ARG A 326 -8.30 13.69 13.95
N THR A 327 -8.34 15.01 13.78
CA THR A 327 -7.65 15.95 14.67
C THR A 327 -8.31 16.00 16.04
N TRP A 328 -9.64 15.97 16.11
CA TRP A 328 -10.37 15.98 17.38
C TRP A 328 -10.03 14.73 18.21
N ARG A 329 -10.06 13.56 17.56
CA ARG A 329 -9.76 12.29 18.24
C ARG A 329 -8.29 12.17 18.69
N SER A 330 -7.36 12.90 18.07
CA SER A 330 -5.95 12.85 18.52
C SER A 330 -5.72 13.57 19.86
N GLU A 331 -6.61 14.46 20.28
CA GLU A 331 -6.51 15.17 21.55
C GLU A 331 -7.04 14.34 22.73
N ASP A 332 -7.94 13.38 22.48
CA ASP A 332 -8.72 12.69 23.53
C ASP A 332 -8.10 11.39 24.08
N TYR A 333 -6.96 10.92 23.57
CA TYR A 333 -6.37 9.65 24.03
C TYR A 333 -5.19 9.85 24.99
N ALA A 334 -5.51 9.96 26.28
CA ALA A 334 -4.55 9.65 27.33
C ALA A 334 -4.26 8.14 27.31
N VAL A 335 -3.17 7.72 26.68
CA VAL A 335 -2.75 6.31 26.66
C VAL A 335 -2.41 5.89 28.08
N LYS A 336 -3.26 5.06 28.68
CA LYS A 336 -2.99 4.44 29.97
C LYS A 336 -1.97 3.32 29.76
N ILE A 337 -0.71 3.62 30.05
CA ILE A 337 0.38 2.64 29.94
C ILE A 337 0.23 1.64 31.09
N PHE A 338 -0.28 0.45 30.78
CA PHE A 338 -0.25 -0.67 31.72
C PHE A 338 1.14 -1.30 31.71
N LYS A 339 1.73 -1.50 32.88
CA LYS A 339 2.92 -2.34 33.03
C LYS A 339 2.50 -3.80 32.84
N GLY A 340 2.66 -4.32 31.62
CA GLY A 340 2.48 -5.72 31.29
C GLY A 340 3.82 -6.40 30.97
N GLN A 341 3.87 -7.71 31.13
CA GLN A 341 5.00 -8.52 30.66
C GLN A 341 4.74 -8.94 29.21
N ILE A 342 5.57 -8.48 28.28
CA ILE A 342 5.47 -8.85 26.86
C ILE A 342 6.57 -9.89 26.57
N GLU A 343 6.16 -11.11 26.26
CA GLU A 343 7.05 -12.16 25.77
C GLU A 343 6.97 -12.20 24.24
N MET A 344 8.05 -11.78 23.55
CA MET A 344 8.10 -11.77 22.08
C MET A 344 8.82 -13.02 21.56
N HIS A 345 8.31 -13.57 20.46
CA HIS A 345 8.91 -14.69 19.73
C HIS A 345 8.94 -14.36 18.24
N ASN A 346 10.13 -14.39 17.63
CA ASN A 346 10.29 -14.09 16.20
C ASN A 346 10.53 -15.39 15.42
N TYR A 347 9.85 -15.58 14.29
CA TYR A 347 10.02 -16.74 13.42
C TYR A 347 10.37 -16.29 11.99
N LEU A 348 11.51 -16.73 11.47
CA LEU A 348 11.91 -16.52 10.08
C LEU A 348 11.60 -17.77 9.25
N THR A 349 10.47 -17.74 8.54
CA THR A 349 9.90 -18.90 7.83
C THR A 349 10.44 -19.09 6.41
N SER A 350 11.17 -18.11 5.87
CA SER A 350 11.75 -18.13 4.52
C SER A 350 13.00 -19.00 4.39
N VAL A 351 13.46 -19.60 5.49
CA VAL A 351 14.76 -20.31 5.58
C VAL A 351 14.58 -21.84 5.62
N TYR A 352 13.45 -22.35 5.09
CA TYR A 352 13.23 -23.78 4.89
C TYR A 352 13.10 -24.12 3.42
N GLU A 353 14.15 -24.71 2.87
CA GLU A 353 14.00 -25.91 2.05
C GLU A 353 14.73 -27.05 2.79
N GLU A 354 14.15 -28.25 2.78
CA GLU A 354 14.78 -29.44 3.36
C GLU A 354 16.18 -29.62 2.72
N GLY A 355 17.24 -29.51 3.54
CA GLY A 355 18.63 -29.68 3.10
C GLY A 355 19.46 -28.40 2.83
N ASP A 356 18.93 -27.20 3.06
CA ASP A 356 19.70 -25.96 2.78
C ASP A 356 20.76 -25.65 3.86
N ALA A 357 22.05 -25.79 3.49
CA ALA A 357 23.20 -25.46 4.32
C ALA A 357 23.20 -24.00 4.86
N ARG A 358 22.50 -23.08 4.21
CA ARG A 358 22.36 -21.68 4.65
C ARG A 358 21.56 -21.54 5.94
N SER A 359 20.55 -22.39 6.14
CA SER A 359 19.73 -22.44 7.35
C SER A 359 20.54 -22.92 8.57
N THR A 360 21.44 -23.86 8.34
CA THR A 360 22.34 -24.43 9.33
C THR A 360 23.39 -23.40 9.76
N LEU A 361 24.02 -22.73 8.79
CA LEU A 361 25.04 -21.72 9.05
C LEU A 361 24.47 -20.51 9.83
N ILE A 362 23.30 -20.00 9.43
CA ILE A 362 22.70 -18.85 10.10
C ILE A 362 22.23 -19.19 11.52
N THR A 363 21.75 -20.43 11.74
CA THR A 363 21.37 -20.92 13.07
C THR A 363 22.59 -21.07 13.99
N MET A 364 23.71 -21.56 13.44
CA MET A 364 24.99 -21.68 14.16
C MET A 364 25.54 -20.31 14.56
N LEU A 365 25.62 -19.38 13.60
CA LEU A 365 26.03 -18.00 13.86
C LEU A 365 25.17 -17.31 14.91
N GLN A 366 23.85 -17.52 14.84
CA GLN A 366 22.92 -17.01 15.84
C GLN A 366 23.21 -17.55 17.23
N ALA A 367 23.52 -18.85 17.36
CA ALA A 367 23.82 -19.46 18.66
C ALA A 367 25.12 -18.91 19.26
N LEU A 368 26.18 -18.80 18.45
CA LEU A 368 27.48 -18.28 18.88
C LEU A 368 27.40 -16.80 19.27
N ASN A 369 26.77 -15.97 18.45
CA ASN A 369 26.62 -14.55 18.73
C ASN A 369 25.75 -14.29 19.96
N HIS A 370 24.67 -15.05 20.14
CA HIS A 370 23.82 -14.92 21.32
C HIS A 370 24.55 -15.41 22.59
N ALA A 371 25.38 -16.45 22.52
CA ALA A 371 26.20 -16.88 23.63
C ALA A 371 27.26 -15.85 24.04
N LYS A 372 27.88 -15.15 23.08
CA LYS A 372 28.93 -14.14 23.34
C LYS A 372 28.37 -12.78 23.74
N HIS A 373 27.31 -12.32 23.08
CA HIS A 373 26.80 -10.94 23.20
C HIS A 373 25.38 -10.85 23.78
N GLY A 374 24.68 -11.97 23.97
CA GLY A 374 23.30 -12.00 24.49
C GLY A 374 22.25 -11.41 23.54
N VAL A 375 22.60 -11.19 22.27
CA VAL A 375 21.74 -10.54 21.27
C VAL A 375 21.63 -11.33 19.98
N ASP A 376 20.50 -11.16 19.33
CA ASP A 376 20.12 -11.79 18.06
C ASP A 376 20.79 -11.11 16.87
N ILE A 377 21.32 -11.90 15.93
CA ILE A 377 22.12 -11.39 14.80
C ILE A 377 21.28 -10.58 13.81
N LEU A 378 19.98 -10.89 13.70
CA LEU A 378 19.09 -10.26 12.73
C LEU A 378 18.43 -9.00 13.26
N SER A 379 17.88 -9.10 14.47
CA SER A 379 17.11 -8.06 15.11
C SER A 379 17.95 -7.16 16.02
N GLY A 380 19.11 -7.63 16.49
CA GLY A 380 19.91 -6.93 17.51
C GLY A 380 19.23 -6.85 18.87
N THR A 381 18.20 -7.67 19.11
CA THR A 381 17.44 -7.69 20.36
C THR A 381 17.87 -8.87 21.23
N ARG A 382 17.49 -8.87 22.51
CA ARG A 382 17.71 -10.04 23.40
C ARG A 382 16.82 -11.24 23.03
N VAL A 383 15.75 -10.99 22.26
CA VAL A 383 14.79 -12.00 21.81
C VAL A 383 15.40 -12.74 20.61
N ARG A 384 15.54 -14.05 20.75
CA ARG A 384 16.12 -14.93 19.74
C ARG A 384 15.11 -15.21 18.61
N THR A 385 15.57 -15.09 17.36
CA THR A 385 14.80 -15.48 16.17
C THR A 385 14.91 -16.99 15.95
N HIS A 386 13.77 -17.64 15.73
CA HIS A 386 13.66 -19.03 15.34
C HIS A 386 13.63 -19.15 13.81
N PHE A 387 14.59 -19.85 13.23
CA PHE A 387 14.61 -20.17 11.81
C PHE A 387 13.78 -21.43 11.59
N ALA A 388 12.45 -21.30 11.56
CA ALA A 388 11.49 -22.37 11.25
C ALA A 388 10.06 -21.81 11.20
N ARG A 389 9.14 -22.60 10.65
CA ARG A 389 7.71 -22.37 10.90
C ARG A 389 7.39 -22.66 12.38
N PRO A 390 6.58 -21.82 13.05
CA PRO A 390 6.19 -22.06 14.43
C PRO A 390 5.38 -23.35 14.56
N LYS A 391 5.74 -24.18 15.54
CA LYS A 391 4.96 -25.37 15.93
C LYS A 391 3.90 -24.95 16.94
N TRP A 392 2.78 -24.42 16.44
CA TRP A 392 1.73 -23.80 17.26
C TRP A 392 1.21 -24.70 18.38
N THR A 393 1.03 -26.00 18.15
CA THR A 393 0.61 -26.97 19.17
C THR A 393 1.51 -26.95 20.42
N GLU A 394 2.82 -26.83 20.25
CA GLU A 394 3.77 -26.83 21.37
C GLU A 394 3.85 -25.47 22.05
N VAL A 395 3.65 -24.39 21.29
CA VAL A 395 3.55 -23.04 21.83
C VAL A 395 2.33 -22.96 22.75
N PHE A 396 1.16 -23.41 22.28
CA PHE A 396 -0.06 -23.43 23.10
C PHE A 396 0.06 -24.34 24.31
N LYS A 397 0.69 -25.52 24.15
CA LYS A 397 0.99 -26.41 25.30
C LYS A 397 1.81 -25.72 26.38
N ARG A 398 2.85 -24.98 25.99
CA ARG A 398 3.70 -24.24 26.93
C ARG A 398 2.94 -23.12 27.63
N ILE A 399 2.08 -22.40 26.90
CA ILE A 399 1.27 -21.33 27.45
C ILE A 399 0.27 -21.88 28.47
N ALA A 400 -0.43 -22.97 28.12
CA ALA A 400 -1.39 -23.62 29.01
C ALA A 400 -0.72 -24.13 30.30
N LEU A 401 0.47 -24.74 30.20
CA LEU A 401 1.23 -25.19 31.37
C LEU A 401 1.70 -24.04 32.26
N LYS A 402 2.06 -22.90 31.67
CA LYS A 402 2.52 -21.70 32.40
C LYS A 402 1.37 -20.94 33.06
N HIS A 403 0.15 -21.08 32.54
CA HIS A 403 -1.05 -20.36 32.96
C HIS A 403 -2.26 -21.30 33.15
N PRO A 404 -2.20 -22.26 34.12
CA PRO A 404 -3.17 -23.36 34.22
C PRO A 404 -4.60 -22.96 34.61
N TYR A 405 -4.82 -21.73 35.09
CA TYR A 405 -6.12 -21.23 35.55
C TYR A 405 -6.48 -19.88 34.92
N SER A 406 -5.98 -19.61 33.72
CA SER A 406 -6.22 -18.35 33.02
C SER A 406 -6.85 -18.61 31.67
N THR A 407 -7.85 -17.80 31.33
CA THR A 407 -8.34 -17.72 29.95
C THR A 407 -7.30 -17.00 29.10
N VAL A 408 -6.92 -17.62 27.98
CA VAL A 408 -5.94 -17.06 27.04
C VAL A 408 -6.66 -16.68 25.76
N ASP A 409 -6.68 -15.38 25.47
CA ASP A 409 -7.20 -14.86 24.21
C ASP A 409 -6.11 -14.86 23.14
N MET A 410 -6.45 -15.34 21.94
CA MET A 410 -5.58 -15.29 20.78
C MET A 410 -6.12 -14.29 19.75
N VAL A 411 -5.26 -13.38 19.31
CA VAL A 411 -5.54 -12.45 18.21
C VAL A 411 -4.57 -12.75 17.07
N ASP A 412 -5.10 -13.09 15.90
CA ASP A 412 -4.34 -13.29 14.67
C ASP A 412 -4.69 -12.18 13.67
N ASP A 413 -3.74 -11.29 13.42
CA ASP A 413 -3.87 -10.17 12.49
C ASP A 413 -3.28 -10.45 11.10
N THR A 414 -3.08 -11.73 10.72
CA THR A 414 -2.53 -12.07 9.40
C THR A 414 -3.51 -11.75 8.27
N ALA A 415 -3.30 -10.62 7.62
CA ALA A 415 -3.67 -10.46 6.22
C ALA A 415 -2.74 -11.35 5.39
N MET A 416 -3.27 -12.28 4.59
CA MET A 416 -2.71 -12.72 3.30
C MET A 416 -2.27 -14.19 3.10
N GLU A 417 -2.52 -15.16 3.99
CA GLU A 417 -2.44 -16.59 3.59
C GLU A 417 -3.49 -17.52 4.25
N PRO A 418 -4.43 -18.13 3.49
CA PRO A 418 -5.43 -19.06 4.03
C PRO A 418 -4.82 -20.34 4.62
N THR A 419 -3.61 -20.71 4.20
CA THR A 419 -2.83 -21.84 4.71
C THR A 419 -2.42 -21.66 6.17
N SER A 420 -1.95 -20.48 6.56
CA SER A 420 -1.55 -20.17 7.94
C SER A 420 -2.75 -20.22 8.90
N ILE A 421 -3.86 -19.58 8.50
CA ILE A 421 -5.12 -19.55 9.25
C ILE A 421 -5.63 -20.96 9.53
N SER A 422 -5.60 -21.84 8.51
CA SER A 422 -6.06 -23.24 8.66
C SER A 422 -5.17 -24.07 9.59
N SER A 423 -3.89 -23.73 9.72
CA SER A 423 -2.93 -24.45 10.57
C SER A 423 -3.05 -24.04 12.04
N ILE A 424 -3.26 -22.75 12.30
CA ILE A 424 -3.49 -22.19 13.62
C ILE A 424 -4.84 -22.67 14.15
N GLY A 425 -5.91 -22.52 13.35
CA GLY A 425 -7.27 -22.94 13.72
C GLY A 425 -7.40 -24.43 14.01
N ARG A 426 -6.72 -25.31 13.26
CA ARG A 426 -6.67 -26.75 13.57
C ARG A 426 -5.89 -27.05 14.84
N SER A 427 -4.82 -26.31 15.10
CA SER A 427 -3.99 -26.51 16.29
C SER A 427 -4.71 -26.05 17.56
N THR A 428 -5.45 -24.93 17.53
CA THR A 428 -6.26 -24.47 18.67
C THR A 428 -7.45 -25.38 18.93
N LEU A 429 -8.17 -25.80 17.89
CA LEU A 429 -9.31 -26.72 18.04
C LEU A 429 -8.88 -28.07 18.63
N GLY A 430 -7.77 -28.62 18.14
CA GLY A 430 -7.21 -29.87 18.69
C GLY A 430 -6.63 -29.74 20.11
N PHE A 431 -6.25 -28.53 20.55
CA PHE A 431 -5.75 -28.30 21.90
C PHE A 431 -6.87 -28.04 22.92
N ALA A 432 -7.94 -27.35 22.50
CA ALA A 432 -9.12 -27.10 23.33
C ALA A 432 -9.87 -28.40 23.67
N THR A 433 -9.78 -29.43 22.81
CA THR A 433 -10.34 -30.76 23.09
C THR A 433 -9.53 -31.59 24.08
N ASP A 434 -8.24 -31.31 24.25
CA ASP A 434 -7.30 -32.16 25.00
C ASP A 434 -6.92 -31.63 26.40
N CYS A 435 -7.27 -30.38 26.75
CA CYS A 435 -6.85 -29.75 28.03
C CYS A 435 -7.95 -28.89 28.65
N ALA A 436 -8.03 -28.87 29.99
CA ALA A 436 -8.99 -28.10 30.81
C ALA A 436 -8.83 -26.56 30.75
N SER A 437 -7.99 -26.04 29.86
CA SER A 437 -7.88 -24.61 29.57
C SER A 437 -8.69 -24.29 28.31
N GLU A 438 -9.88 -23.70 28.48
CA GLU A 438 -10.67 -23.22 27.34
C GLU A 438 -9.96 -22.06 26.65
N PHE A 439 -9.52 -22.28 25.41
CA PHE A 439 -9.12 -21.20 24.50
C PHE A 439 -10.38 -20.63 23.84
N GLY A 440 -10.63 -19.34 24.04
CA GLY A 440 -11.79 -18.67 23.44
C GLY A 440 -11.72 -18.66 21.91
N ASP A 441 -12.89 -18.77 21.28
CA ASP A 441 -13.09 -18.81 19.82
C ASP A 441 -12.24 -17.80 19.03
N LEU A 442 -11.68 -18.27 17.91
CA LEU A 442 -11.13 -17.44 16.84
C LEU A 442 -12.28 -16.65 16.19
N SER A 443 -12.65 -15.51 16.77
CA SER A 443 -13.57 -14.57 16.13
C SER A 443 -12.77 -13.68 15.17
N PRO A 444 -13.00 -13.72 13.84
CA PRO A 444 -12.38 -12.78 12.91
C PRO A 444 -12.98 -11.36 13.02
N ASP A 445 -13.77 -11.10 14.06
CA ASP A 445 -14.41 -9.81 14.30
C ASP A 445 -14.59 -9.60 15.82
N ARG A 446 -13.68 -8.85 16.45
CA ARG A 446 -13.91 -8.24 17.77
C ARG A 446 -13.11 -6.94 17.93
N THR A 447 -13.57 -5.89 17.26
CA THR A 447 -13.71 -4.60 17.94
C THR A 447 -15.07 -4.60 18.65
N ARG A 448 -15.15 -5.23 19.83
CA ARG A 448 -16.19 -4.88 20.81
C ARG A 448 -15.60 -3.83 21.74
N VAL A 449 -16.06 -2.59 21.58
CA VAL A 449 -16.00 -1.59 22.65
C VAL A 449 -16.84 -2.16 23.79
N GLY A 450 -16.19 -2.53 24.89
CA GLY A 450 -16.87 -2.91 26.11
C GLY A 450 -17.41 -1.68 26.80
N GLU A 451 -18.71 -1.43 26.64
CA GLU A 451 -19.51 -0.67 27.60
C GLU A 451 -19.57 -1.54 28.88
N GLN A 452 -18.72 -1.25 29.86
CA GLN A 452 -18.87 -1.78 31.21
C GLN A 452 -19.83 -0.87 31.98
N THR A 453 -21.12 -1.16 31.90
CA THR A 453 -22.07 -0.80 32.94
C THR A 453 -21.78 -1.68 34.17
N LYS A 454 -20.97 -1.16 35.10
CA LYS A 454 -20.92 -1.67 36.47
C LYS A 454 -22.01 -0.97 37.28
N THR A 455 -23.15 -1.63 37.42
CA THR A 455 -24.04 -1.46 38.57
C THR A 455 -23.30 -1.96 39.82
N PHE A 456 -23.13 -1.10 40.82
CA PHE A 456 -22.88 -1.51 42.21
C PHE A 456 -24.14 -1.23 43.03
N PRO A 457 -24.46 -2.06 44.03
CA PRO A 457 -25.66 -1.93 44.85
C PRO A 457 -25.49 -0.84 45.92
N GLU A 458 -26.63 -0.16 46.16
CA GLU A 458 -27.01 0.83 47.20
C GLU A 458 -26.06 1.97 47.56
#